data_AF-A0A2H9TG79-F1
#
_entry.id   AF-A0A2H9TG79-F1
#
_cell.length_a   1.000
_cell.length_b   1.000
_cell.length_c   1.000
_cell.angle_alpha   90.00
_cell.angle_beta   90.00
_cell.angle_gamma   90.00
#
_symmetry.space_group_name_H-M   'P 1'
#
loop_
_entity.id
_entity.type
_entity.pdbx_description
1 polymer ?
#
loop_
_entity_poly.entity_id
_entity_poly.type
_entity_poly.pdbx_seq_one_letter_code
_entity_poly.pdbx_strand_id
1 'polypeptide(L)'
;MFRWFRSSSSSALPRPSGAYTVGFVDYEWSPPSSENATNPPSHVLARIYYPSLPVAKHDPADPIESGWSGRSHWIPSASYYPGMEWGRADHLGYGYYLKMPWYISSPLFRLVAGNSAIWAVENAPPAQIDEMPAVVFSHGLGGIRTTYSSVCSDLASHGYVVAAIEHRYFVRWDEPTEC
;
A
#
# COMPACT_ATOMS: atom_id res chain seq x y z
N MET A 1 -37.75 -3.22 21.31
CA MET A 1 -36.71 -4.23 21.57
C MET A 1 -35.57 -3.99 20.59
N PHE A 2 -34.37 -3.79 21.11
CA PHE A 2 -33.24 -3.11 20.45
C PHE A 2 -32.64 -3.87 19.25
N ARG A 3 -32.42 -3.17 18.12
CA ARG A 3 -31.54 -3.62 17.02
C ARG A 3 -30.12 -3.19 17.35
N TRP A 4 -29.26 -4.12 17.76
CA TRP A 4 -27.82 -3.88 17.94
C TRP A 4 -27.04 -4.88 17.09
N PHE A 5 -26.03 -4.35 16.39
CA PHE A 5 -25.01 -5.02 15.57
C PHE A 5 -25.39 -5.50 14.16
N ARG A 6 -25.51 -4.54 13.24
CA ARG A 6 -24.85 -4.66 11.93
C ARG A 6 -23.74 -3.62 11.88
N SER A 7 -22.54 -3.99 12.33
CA SER A 7 -21.32 -3.24 12.02
C SER A 7 -20.63 -3.98 10.89
N SER A 8 -20.88 -3.59 9.64
CA SER A 8 -20.01 -3.98 8.52
C SER A 8 -18.75 -3.10 8.60
N SER A 9 -17.91 -3.35 9.61
CA SER A 9 -16.65 -2.65 9.77
C SER A 9 -15.64 -3.23 8.79
N SER A 10 -15.61 -2.75 7.55
CA SER A 10 -14.35 -2.76 6.83
C SER A 10 -13.38 -1.87 7.63
N SER A 11 -12.31 -2.47 8.15
CA SER A 11 -11.26 -1.77 8.93
C SER A 11 -10.46 -0.87 8.00
N ALA A 12 -11.04 0.24 7.57
CA ALA A 12 -10.31 1.23 6.80
C ALA A 12 -9.34 2.00 7.73
N LEU A 13 -8.18 2.37 7.21
CA LEU A 13 -7.30 3.33 7.87
C LEU A 13 -8.04 4.65 8.17
N PRO A 14 -7.49 5.57 8.99
CA PRO A 14 -8.10 6.88 9.19
C PRO A 14 -8.34 7.60 7.85
N ARG A 15 -9.48 8.27 7.75
CA ARG A 15 -9.84 9.04 6.55
C ARG A 15 -8.94 10.29 6.46
N PRO A 16 -8.37 10.59 5.28
CA PRO A 16 -7.67 11.85 5.01
C PRO A 16 -8.57 13.04 5.31
N SER A 17 -7.97 14.08 5.89
CA SER A 17 -8.66 15.27 6.38
C SER A 17 -8.70 16.43 5.38
N GLY A 18 -7.90 16.36 4.32
CA GLY A 18 -7.79 17.41 3.31
C GLY A 18 -8.97 17.46 2.33
N ALA A 19 -8.92 18.44 1.44
CA ALA A 19 -10.01 18.78 0.51
C ALA A 19 -10.07 17.87 -0.72
N TYR A 20 -8.94 17.25 -1.10
CA TYR A 20 -8.86 16.42 -2.30
C TYR A 20 -9.13 14.95 -1.99
N THR A 21 -9.74 14.25 -2.94
CA THR A 21 -9.68 12.79 -2.96
C THR A 21 -8.25 12.34 -3.31
N VAL A 22 -7.89 11.11 -2.97
CA VAL A 22 -6.52 10.61 -3.12
C VAL A 22 -6.49 9.49 -4.14
N GLY A 23 -5.60 9.63 -5.11
CA GLY A 23 -5.17 8.56 -6.01
C GLY A 23 -3.83 7.98 -5.57
N PHE A 24 -3.54 6.74 -5.98
CA PHE A 24 -2.18 6.22 -5.91
C PHE A 24 -1.84 5.35 -7.11
N VAL A 25 -0.54 5.17 -7.34
CA VAL A 25 0.02 4.22 -8.31
C VAL A 25 1.30 3.62 -7.74
N ASP A 26 1.54 2.33 -7.99
CA ASP A 26 2.83 1.70 -7.71
C ASP A 26 3.72 1.83 -8.97
N TYR A 27 4.92 2.38 -8.79
CA TYR A 27 5.90 2.59 -9.84
C TYR A 27 7.19 1.85 -9.52
N GLU A 28 7.62 0.99 -10.44
CA GLU A 28 8.91 0.33 -10.37
C GLU A 28 9.89 0.97 -11.35
N TRP A 29 10.97 1.51 -10.80
CA TRP A 29 12.07 2.06 -11.58
C TRP A 29 13.15 1.00 -11.76
N SER A 30 13.49 0.74 -13.02
CA SER A 30 14.62 -0.11 -13.40
C SER A 30 15.75 0.76 -13.93
N PRO A 31 16.97 0.65 -13.39
CA PRO A 31 18.12 1.38 -13.92
C PRO A 31 18.50 0.88 -15.31
N PRO A 32 19.04 1.75 -16.19
CA PRO A 32 19.52 1.32 -17.49
C PRO A 32 20.63 0.27 -17.32
N SER A 33 20.53 -0.82 -18.08
CA SER A 33 21.47 -1.94 -18.03
C SER A 33 22.88 -1.45 -18.37
N SER A 34 23.73 -1.26 -17.37
CA SER A 34 25.16 -1.13 -17.63
C SER A 34 25.71 -2.54 -17.85
N GLU A 35 26.04 -2.89 -19.08
CA GLU A 35 26.54 -4.22 -19.49
C GLU A 35 27.80 -4.69 -18.73
N ASN A 36 28.44 -3.83 -17.94
CA ASN A 36 29.69 -4.09 -17.21
C ASN A 36 29.60 -3.96 -15.68
N ALA A 37 28.41 -3.82 -15.07
CA ALA A 37 28.32 -3.79 -13.62
C ALA A 37 28.28 -5.20 -13.05
N THR A 38 29.31 -5.57 -12.28
CA THR A 38 29.38 -6.81 -11.51
C THR A 38 28.27 -6.94 -10.45
N ASN A 39 27.58 -5.83 -10.15
CA ASN A 39 26.34 -5.77 -9.39
C ASN A 39 25.37 -4.85 -10.14
N PRO A 40 24.33 -5.36 -10.83
CA PRO A 40 23.37 -4.50 -11.50
C PRO A 40 22.70 -3.57 -10.46
N PRO A 41 22.52 -2.27 -10.79
CA PRO A 41 21.84 -1.36 -9.89
C PRO A 41 20.43 -1.91 -9.56
N SER A 42 20.08 -1.86 -8.28
CA SER A 42 18.84 -2.43 -7.77
C SER A 42 17.63 -1.61 -8.22
N HIS A 43 16.59 -2.28 -8.74
CA HIS A 43 15.29 -1.67 -9.01
C HIS A 43 14.73 -1.02 -7.74
N VAL A 44 14.03 0.10 -7.92
CA VAL A 44 13.40 0.87 -6.85
C VAL A 44 11.90 0.82 -7.03
N LEU A 45 11.19 0.29 -6.03
CA LEU A 45 9.74 0.28 -6.01
C LEU A 45 9.25 1.46 -5.17
N ALA A 46 8.26 2.20 -5.66
CA ALA A 46 7.68 3.32 -4.95
C ALA A 46 6.16 3.34 -5.10
N ARG A 47 5.44 3.70 -4.04
CA ARG A 47 4.02 4.05 -4.13
C ARG A 47 3.88 5.56 -4.19
N ILE A 48 3.32 6.07 -5.27
CA ILE A 48 3.08 7.50 -5.46
C ILE A 48 1.63 7.79 -5.09
N TYR A 49 1.41 8.64 -4.09
CA TYR A 49 0.12 9.19 -3.72
C TYR A 49 -0.01 10.60 -4.30
N TYR A 50 -1.19 10.94 -4.81
CA TYR A 50 -1.44 12.23 -5.42
C TYR A 50 -2.89 12.68 -5.23
N PRO A 51 -3.17 13.99 -5.29
CA PRO A 51 -4.54 14.51 -5.29
C PRO A 51 -5.25 14.04 -6.56
N SER A 52 -6.43 13.46 -6.42
CA SER A 52 -7.26 12.99 -7.54
C SER A 52 -8.55 13.80 -7.65
N LEU A 53 -9.18 13.76 -8.83
CA LEU A 53 -10.53 14.26 -8.98
C LEU A 53 -11.51 13.41 -8.15
N PRO A 54 -12.62 13.99 -7.66
CA PRO A 54 -13.65 13.24 -6.96
C PRO A 54 -14.16 12.10 -7.84
N VAL A 55 -13.75 10.87 -7.52
CA VAL A 55 -14.31 9.68 -8.16
C VAL A 55 -15.76 9.58 -7.68
N ALA A 56 -16.71 9.52 -8.61
CA ALA A 56 -18.12 9.41 -8.29
C ALA A 56 -18.34 8.25 -7.30
N LYS A 57 -19.10 8.50 -6.23
CA LYS A 57 -19.54 7.42 -5.33
C LYS A 57 -20.26 6.39 -6.19
N HIS A 58 -19.77 5.14 -6.19
CA HIS A 58 -20.51 4.04 -6.81
C HIS A 58 -21.90 3.94 -6.16
N ASP A 59 -22.95 3.78 -6.97
CA ASP A 59 -24.29 3.53 -6.47
C ASP A 59 -24.29 2.19 -5.71
N PRO A 60 -24.76 2.13 -4.45
CA PRO A 60 -24.85 0.88 -3.70
C PRO A 60 -25.74 -0.21 -4.34
N ALA A 61 -26.45 0.09 -5.43
CA ALA A 61 -27.28 -0.84 -6.18
C ALA A 61 -26.57 -1.58 -7.34
N ASP A 62 -25.34 -1.23 -7.70
CA ASP A 62 -24.64 -1.88 -8.83
C ASP A 62 -24.18 -3.31 -8.50
N PRO A 63 -24.40 -4.30 -9.40
CA PRO A 63 -24.01 -5.69 -9.18
C PRO A 63 -22.50 -5.86 -9.03
N ILE A 64 -22.14 -6.77 -8.13
CA ILE A 64 -20.79 -7.11 -7.67
C ILE A 64 -20.00 -7.84 -8.77
N GLU A 65 -19.63 -7.19 -9.87
CA GLU A 65 -18.80 -7.82 -10.92
C GLU A 65 -17.38 -7.23 -11.06
N SER A 66 -16.99 -6.30 -10.17
CA SER A 66 -15.58 -6.02 -9.89
C SER A 66 -15.43 -5.63 -8.42
N GLY A 67 -14.45 -6.20 -7.72
CA GLY A 67 -14.35 -6.24 -6.25
C GLY A 67 -14.35 -4.88 -5.52
N TRP A 68 -15.54 -4.35 -5.29
CA TRP A 68 -16.09 -3.69 -4.09
C TRP A 68 -15.33 -2.55 -3.38
N SER A 69 -15.93 -1.36 -3.55
CA SER A 69 -15.67 -0.05 -2.92
C SER A 69 -14.35 0.57 -3.35
N GLY A 70 -14.32 1.87 -3.70
CA GLY A 70 -13.10 2.60 -4.07
C GLY A 70 -12.07 2.75 -2.93
N ARG A 71 -11.71 1.65 -2.27
CA ARG A 71 -10.74 1.52 -1.21
C ARG A 71 -9.84 0.34 -1.57
N SER A 72 -8.60 0.62 -1.95
CA SER A 72 -7.65 -0.43 -2.23
C SER A 72 -7.18 -1.14 -0.96
N HIS A 73 -6.72 -2.38 -1.10
CA HIS A 73 -6.14 -3.13 0.01
C HIS A 73 -4.88 -2.44 0.55
N TRP A 74 -4.73 -2.40 1.87
CA TRP A 74 -3.56 -1.81 2.51
C TRP A 74 -2.29 -2.62 2.27
N ILE A 75 -2.43 -3.94 2.27
CA ILE A 75 -1.34 -4.87 1.94
C ILE A 75 -1.54 -5.34 0.48
N PRO A 76 -0.58 -5.08 -0.43
CA PRO A 76 -0.79 -5.27 -1.86
C PRO A 76 -0.82 -6.74 -2.30
N SER A 77 -0.08 -7.62 -1.61
CA SER A 77 -0.06 -9.05 -1.95
C SER A 77 0.17 -9.94 -0.73
N ALA A 78 -0.13 -11.22 -0.88
CA ALA A 78 0.07 -12.23 0.16
C ALA A 78 1.55 -12.40 0.55
N SER A 79 2.48 -12.10 -0.35
CA SER A 79 3.93 -12.18 -0.13
C SER A 79 4.46 -11.21 0.93
N TYR A 80 3.72 -10.13 1.23
CA TYR A 80 4.06 -9.21 2.32
C TYR A 80 3.60 -9.69 3.70
N TYR A 81 2.83 -10.79 3.80
CA TYR A 81 2.55 -11.40 5.09
C TYR A 81 3.73 -12.27 5.51
N PRO A 82 4.36 -12.00 6.67
CA PRO A 82 5.46 -12.82 7.14
C PRO A 82 5.03 -14.29 7.31
N GLY A 83 5.82 -15.21 6.76
CA GLY A 83 5.84 -16.62 7.15
C GLY A 83 4.93 -17.59 6.40
N MET A 84 4.55 -17.35 5.14
CA MET A 84 3.79 -18.35 4.36
C MET A 84 4.22 -18.57 2.90
N GLU A 85 5.25 -17.90 2.37
CA GLU A 85 5.80 -18.30 1.08
C GLU A 85 6.95 -19.31 1.26
N TRP A 86 6.74 -20.52 0.74
CA TRP A 86 7.78 -21.53 0.46
C TRP A 86 8.68 -22.01 1.61
N GLY A 87 8.14 -22.19 2.83
CA GLY A 87 8.84 -22.94 3.89
C GLY A 87 10.15 -22.30 4.37
N ARG A 88 10.42 -21.05 3.99
CA ARG A 88 11.53 -20.26 4.52
C ARG A 88 10.97 -19.33 5.59
N ALA A 89 11.54 -19.42 6.78
CA ALA A 89 11.23 -18.50 7.88
C ALA A 89 11.84 -17.13 7.54
N ASP A 90 11.31 -16.49 6.52
CA ASP A 90 11.81 -15.24 6.01
C ASP A 90 11.58 -14.19 7.10
N HIS A 91 12.68 -13.71 7.67
CA HIS A 91 12.77 -12.73 8.74
C HIS A 91 12.26 -11.32 8.33
N LEU A 92 11.37 -11.26 7.34
CA LEU A 92 11.07 -10.08 6.52
C LEU A 92 9.73 -9.42 6.88
N GLY A 93 9.30 -9.51 8.14
CA GLY A 93 8.10 -8.80 8.60
C GLY A 93 8.13 -8.46 10.07
N TYR A 94 7.13 -7.69 10.51
CA TYR A 94 7.00 -7.17 11.88
C TYR A 94 7.23 -8.22 12.98
N GLY A 95 6.87 -9.49 12.75
CA GLY A 95 7.10 -10.59 13.69
C GLY A 95 8.58 -10.81 14.05
N TYR A 96 9.50 -10.66 13.08
CA TYR A 96 10.94 -10.81 13.32
C TYR A 96 11.47 -9.72 14.27
N TYR A 97 11.10 -8.47 14.01
CA TYR A 97 11.51 -7.33 14.85
C TYR A 97 10.92 -7.38 16.26
N LEU A 98 9.72 -7.97 16.40
CA LEU A 98 9.06 -8.20 17.68
C LEU A 98 9.50 -9.50 18.37
N LYS A 99 10.47 -10.25 17.80
CA LYS A 99 10.92 -11.57 18.29
C LYS A 99 9.77 -12.57 18.52
N MET A 100 8.70 -12.45 17.75
CA MET A 100 7.55 -13.35 17.83
C MET A 100 7.76 -14.57 16.91
N PRO A 101 7.38 -15.78 17.34
CA PRO A 101 7.34 -16.93 16.46
C PRO A 101 6.40 -16.71 15.27
N TRP A 102 6.82 -17.12 14.07
CA TRP A 102 6.08 -16.85 12.82
C TRP A 102 4.63 -17.38 12.85
N TYR A 103 4.39 -18.52 13.51
CA TYR A 103 3.08 -19.14 13.66
C TYR A 103 2.13 -18.35 14.58
N ILE A 104 2.64 -17.35 15.32
CA ILE A 104 1.85 -16.38 16.09
C ILE A 104 1.73 -15.08 15.29
N SER A 105 2.84 -14.55 14.78
CA SER A 105 2.85 -13.24 14.12
C SER A 105 2.08 -13.23 12.81
N SER A 106 2.11 -14.32 12.03
CA SER A 106 1.43 -14.41 10.74
C SER A 106 -0.10 -14.36 10.87
N PRO A 107 -0.76 -15.23 11.67
CA PRO A 107 -2.21 -15.15 11.84
C PRO A 107 -2.64 -13.86 12.52
N LEU A 108 -1.85 -13.33 13.47
CA LEU A 108 -2.13 -12.04 14.10
C LEU A 108 -2.11 -10.88 13.08
N PHE A 109 -1.09 -10.84 12.20
CA PHE A 109 -1.00 -9.80 11.18
C PHE A 109 -2.11 -9.93 10.14
N ARG A 110 -2.47 -11.15 9.73
CA ARG A 110 -3.64 -11.40 8.88
C ARG A 110 -4.94 -10.95 9.54
N LEU A 111 -5.11 -11.16 10.84
CA LEU A 111 -6.32 -10.73 11.56
C LEU A 111 -6.43 -9.20 11.65
N VAL A 112 -5.30 -8.51 11.85
CA VAL A 112 -5.29 -7.05 12.04
C VAL A 112 -5.26 -6.29 10.71
N ALA A 113 -4.44 -6.73 9.75
CA ALA A 113 -4.16 -6.04 8.50
C ALA A 113 -4.81 -6.68 7.26
N GLY A 114 -5.27 -7.93 7.37
CA GLY A 114 -5.74 -8.76 6.25
C GLY A 114 -6.91 -8.20 5.46
N ASN A 115 -7.80 -7.49 6.16
CA ASN A 115 -8.99 -6.86 5.58
C ASN A 115 -8.96 -5.34 5.74
N SER A 116 -7.76 -4.77 5.88
CA SER A 116 -7.59 -3.33 6.02
C SER A 116 -7.55 -2.65 4.66
N ALA A 117 -8.28 -1.56 4.53
CA ALA A 117 -8.38 -0.79 3.30
C ALA A 117 -7.83 0.62 3.48
N ILE A 118 -7.31 1.21 2.41
CA ILE A 118 -6.83 2.58 2.39
C ILE A 118 -7.86 3.53 1.77
N TRP A 119 -7.79 4.80 2.15
CA TRP A 119 -8.60 5.86 1.55
C TRP A 119 -7.89 6.48 0.35
N ALA A 120 -7.50 5.63 -0.59
CA ALA A 120 -6.93 6.04 -1.85
C ALA A 120 -7.39 5.06 -2.93
N VAL A 121 -7.59 5.60 -4.14
CA VAL A 121 -8.05 4.83 -5.30
C VAL A 121 -6.87 4.60 -6.23
N GLU A 122 -6.66 3.36 -6.62
CA GLU A 122 -5.61 2.98 -7.55
C GLU A 122 -5.88 3.58 -8.95
N ASN A 123 -4.86 4.16 -9.57
CA ASN A 123 -4.93 4.73 -10.92
C ASN A 123 -6.06 5.76 -11.13
N ALA A 124 -6.45 6.48 -10.07
CA ALA A 124 -7.44 7.55 -10.18
C ALA A 124 -6.93 8.70 -11.07
N PRO A 125 -7.80 9.41 -11.81
CA PRO A 125 -7.37 10.56 -12.58
C PRO A 125 -6.83 11.65 -11.64
N PRO A 126 -5.61 12.18 -11.87
CA PRO A 126 -5.04 13.23 -11.03
C PRO A 126 -5.88 14.50 -11.10
N ALA A 127 -5.92 15.26 -10.00
CA ALA A 127 -6.52 16.57 -9.97
C ALA A 127 -5.74 17.54 -10.87
N GLN A 128 -6.45 18.47 -11.51
CA GLN A 128 -5.83 19.54 -12.28
C GLN A 128 -5.29 20.61 -11.33
N ILE A 129 -4.08 20.39 -10.83
CA ILE A 129 -3.33 21.32 -9.98
C ILE A 129 -2.03 21.63 -10.73
N ASP A 130 -1.81 22.92 -11.04
CA ASP A 130 -0.70 23.35 -11.88
C ASP A 130 0.68 23.04 -11.26
N GLU A 131 0.81 23.23 -9.94
CA GLU A 131 2.03 22.96 -9.20
C GLU A 131 1.71 22.22 -7.89
N MET A 132 2.34 21.07 -7.68
CA MET A 132 2.17 20.28 -6.46
C MET A 132 3.52 20.11 -5.74
N PRO A 133 3.61 20.46 -4.45
CA PRO A 133 4.81 20.17 -3.67
C PRO A 133 5.04 18.65 -3.58
N ALA A 134 6.27 18.23 -3.84
CA ALA A 134 6.67 16.82 -3.79
C ALA A 134 7.27 16.45 -2.42
N VAL A 135 6.90 15.29 -1.91
CA VAL A 135 7.41 14.70 -0.67
C VAL A 135 7.95 13.30 -0.96
N VAL A 136 9.18 13.03 -0.58
CA VAL A 136 9.75 11.67 -0.61
C VAL A 136 9.66 11.09 0.79
N PHE A 137 8.99 9.95 0.91
CA PHE A 137 8.77 9.28 2.19
C PHE A 137 9.59 7.98 2.26
N SER A 138 10.32 7.81 3.35
CA SER A 138 11.08 6.61 3.64
C SER A 138 10.47 5.90 4.84
N HIS A 139 10.13 4.62 4.68
CA HIS A 139 9.65 3.81 5.80
C HIS A 139 10.76 3.49 6.80
N GLY A 140 10.36 3.18 8.04
CA GLY A 140 11.26 2.68 9.07
C GLY A 140 11.65 1.21 8.87
N LEU A 141 12.46 0.69 9.79
CA LEU A 141 12.91 -0.69 9.81
C LEU A 141 11.73 -1.69 9.80
N GLY A 142 11.77 -2.66 8.90
CA GLY A 142 10.70 -3.66 8.74
C GLY A 142 9.41 -3.16 8.09
N GLY A 143 9.35 -1.89 7.73
CA GLY A 143 8.27 -1.31 6.93
C GLY A 143 8.44 -1.60 5.44
N ILE A 144 7.38 -1.27 4.71
CA ILE A 144 7.26 -1.33 3.24
C ILE A 144 6.57 -0.05 2.74
N ARG A 145 6.49 0.16 1.42
CA ARG A 145 5.89 1.38 0.83
C ARG A 145 4.47 1.69 1.33
N THR A 146 3.71 0.69 1.75
CA THR A 146 2.33 0.86 2.21
C THR A 146 2.19 1.13 3.70
N THR A 147 3.25 0.96 4.51
CA THR A 147 3.18 1.03 5.98
C THR A 147 2.60 2.36 6.49
N TYR A 148 2.92 3.46 5.81
CA TYR A 148 2.50 4.81 6.20
C TYR A 148 1.37 5.36 5.30
N SER A 149 0.55 4.48 4.73
CA SER A 149 -0.52 4.85 3.80
C SER A 149 -1.46 5.93 4.35
N SER A 150 -1.77 5.93 5.66
CA SER A 150 -2.61 6.97 6.27
C SER A 150 -1.97 8.35 6.22
N VAL A 151 -0.68 8.45 6.54
CA VAL A 151 0.08 9.71 6.51
C VAL A 151 0.27 10.18 5.08
N CYS A 152 0.69 9.30 4.18
CA CYS A 152 0.90 9.64 2.78
C CYS A 152 -0.40 10.06 2.08
N SER A 153 -1.52 9.39 2.41
CA SER A 153 -2.83 9.75 1.86
C SER A 153 -3.34 11.08 2.46
N ASP A 154 -3.09 11.34 3.74
CA ASP A 154 -3.47 12.63 4.34
C ASP A 154 -2.70 13.79 3.71
N LEU A 155 -1.38 13.66 3.50
CA LEU A 155 -0.59 14.64 2.77
C LEU A 155 -1.12 14.85 1.34
N ALA A 156 -1.41 13.78 0.61
CA ALA A 156 -1.96 13.88 -0.74
C ALA A 156 -3.32 14.59 -0.76
N SER A 157 -4.17 14.38 0.25
CA SER A 157 -5.45 15.08 0.36
C SER A 157 -5.32 16.59 0.59
N HIS A 158 -4.13 17.07 0.96
CA HIS A 158 -3.80 18.50 1.11
C HIS A 158 -3.11 19.10 -0.12
N GLY A 159 -3.01 18.36 -1.23
CA GLY A 159 -2.43 18.87 -2.49
C GLY A 159 -0.96 18.49 -2.72
N TYR A 160 -0.40 17.57 -1.94
CA TYR A 160 0.98 17.10 -2.12
C TYR A 160 1.06 15.87 -3.03
N VAL A 161 2.16 15.72 -3.76
CA VAL A 161 2.54 14.44 -4.37
C VAL A 161 3.53 13.75 -3.43
N VAL A 162 3.22 12.52 -3.00
CA VAL A 162 4.03 11.78 -2.02
C VAL A 162 4.55 10.49 -2.64
N ALA A 163 5.87 10.35 -2.77
CA ALA A 163 6.52 9.12 -3.22
C ALA A 163 7.03 8.32 -2.00
N ALA A 164 6.32 7.25 -1.63
CA ALA A 164 6.73 6.33 -0.58
C ALA A 164 7.63 5.24 -1.17
N ILE A 165 8.94 5.34 -0.88
CA ILE A 165 9.97 4.46 -1.44
C ILE A 165 10.04 3.16 -0.64
N GLU A 166 10.13 2.04 -1.34
CA GLU A 166 10.44 0.73 -0.78
C GLU A 166 11.94 0.44 -0.95
N HIS A 167 12.63 0.34 0.18
CA HIS A 167 14.06 0.05 0.19
C HIS A 167 14.31 -1.45 0.15
N ARG A 168 15.09 -1.93 -0.82
CA ARG A 168 15.45 -3.34 -0.96
C ARG A 168 16.60 -3.70 -0.02
N TYR A 169 16.26 -4.03 1.22
CA TYR A 169 17.25 -4.54 2.19
C TYR A 169 17.49 -6.05 2.06
N PHE A 170 16.45 -6.85 1.73
CA PHE A 170 16.55 -8.33 1.74
C PHE A 170 15.56 -9.07 0.80
N VAL A 171 14.82 -8.37 -0.06
CA VAL A 171 13.82 -9.04 -0.92
C VAL A 171 14.43 -9.37 -2.28
N ARG A 172 14.66 -10.67 -2.50
CA ARG A 172 15.06 -11.23 -3.80
C ARG A 172 13.80 -11.47 -4.61
N TRP A 173 13.44 -10.52 -5.47
CA TRP A 173 12.35 -10.63 -6.44
C TRP A 173 12.88 -11.34 -7.70
N ASP A 174 13.14 -12.64 -7.61
CA ASP A 174 13.46 -13.46 -8.79
C ASP A 174 12.17 -13.91 -9.54
N GLU A 175 10.98 -13.44 -9.12
CA GLU A 175 9.73 -13.71 -9.84
C GLU A 175 9.12 -12.44 -10.46
N PRO A 176 8.74 -12.47 -11.75
CA PRO A 176 8.11 -11.35 -12.41
C PRO A 176 6.71 -11.10 -11.82
N THR A 177 6.45 -9.87 -11.38
CA THR A 177 5.10 -9.42 -11.11
C THR A 177 4.38 -9.25 -12.45
N GLU A 178 3.45 -10.16 -12.76
CA GLU A 178 2.52 -9.93 -13.87
C GLU A 178 1.67 -8.70 -13.55
N CYS A 179 1.74 -7.71 -14.44
CA CYS A 179 0.90 -6.51 -14.47
C CYS A 179 -0.53 -6.85 -14.89
#